data_AF-A0A136MBR6-F1
#
_entry.id   AF-A0A136MBR6-F1
#
_cell.length_a   1.000
_cell.length_b   1.000
_cell.length_c   1.000
_cell.angle_alpha   90.00
_cell.angle_beta   90.00
_cell.angle_gamma   90.00
#
_symmetry.space_group_name_H-M   'P 1'
#
loop_
_entity.id
_entity.type
_entity.pdbx_description
1 polymer ?
#
loop_
_entity_poly.entity_id
_entity_poly.type
_entity_poly.pdbx_seq_one_letter_code
_entity_poly.pdbx_strand_id
1 'polypeptide(L)'
;MREKLGETIHPYSHIHRQKISSDNLNPLIFSLLANDLFVGFTKFEYAGKAYQRDRAFTFEQQLNQITEGLMDKPITAYAQPEMDGLVPMVLLTPTVVNDGRKVYIASRPVSFMNAELLNMPDYPQRKVSGIDFHRFFKDQDAKDLRFLSALRMSATFPYITPNTTLPTDPPIQIMDAGISDNFGMSDAVRFLYSFNEWVSENTSGVIFISIRDSPKLGTITAKKGQTLIDDMTQPISSVYNNFENFQDITSDLLLGQAYSWMHVPIHRIDIQYQAESYVPILQKMDSIRQNSTRASLSWRLTTREKDGVVRNIYSKQNQAEIDKLIGLLD
;
A
#
# COMPACT_ATOMS: atom_id res chain seq x y z
N MET A 1 -9.47 15.25 -9.30
CA MET A 1 -10.32 14.90 -10.46
C MET A 1 -11.63 15.68 -10.47
N ARG A 2 -12.61 15.32 -9.63
CA ARG A 2 -13.96 15.94 -9.61
C ARG A 2 -13.94 17.47 -9.53
N GLU A 3 -13.15 18.04 -8.62
CA GLU A 3 -12.93 19.50 -8.54
C GLU A 3 -12.38 20.09 -9.85
N LYS A 4 -11.34 19.46 -10.44
CA LYS A 4 -10.79 19.85 -11.76
C LYS A 4 -11.80 19.72 -12.91
N LEU A 5 -12.85 18.92 -12.74
CA LEU A 5 -13.95 18.74 -13.69
C LEU A 5 -15.15 19.66 -13.39
N GLY A 6 -15.02 20.57 -12.42
CA GLY A 6 -16.04 21.57 -12.09
C GLY A 6 -17.11 21.11 -11.08
N GLU A 7 -16.97 19.92 -10.48
CA GLU A 7 -17.85 19.53 -9.37
C GLU A 7 -17.52 20.36 -8.11
N THR A 8 -18.55 20.82 -7.40
CA THR A 8 -18.41 21.53 -6.12
C THR A 8 -17.99 20.57 -5.00
N ILE A 9 -16.70 20.22 -4.96
CA ILE A 9 -16.07 19.38 -3.95
C ILE A 9 -14.79 20.01 -3.45
N HIS A 10 -14.49 19.83 -2.17
CA HIS A 10 -13.30 20.37 -1.52
C HIS A 10 -12.38 19.21 -1.09
N PRO A 11 -11.47 18.73 -1.96
CA PRO A 11 -10.72 17.49 -1.72
C PRO A 11 -9.84 17.53 -0.47
N TYR A 12 -9.39 18.72 -0.05
CA TYR A 12 -8.57 18.93 1.14
C TYR A 12 -9.38 19.18 2.42
N SER A 13 -10.71 19.08 2.36
CA SER A 13 -11.57 19.33 3.52
C SER A 13 -11.32 18.32 4.65
N HIS A 14 -11.32 18.83 5.88
CA HIS A 14 -11.15 18.04 7.10
C HIS A 14 -12.16 16.88 7.23
N ILE A 15 -13.34 17.02 6.63
CA ILE A 15 -14.39 16.01 6.68
C ILE A 15 -13.96 14.68 6.07
N HIS A 16 -13.20 14.70 4.97
CA HIS A 16 -12.72 13.48 4.32
C HIS A 16 -11.75 12.71 5.24
N ARG A 17 -10.87 13.43 5.95
CA ARG A 17 -9.97 12.86 6.96
C ARG A 17 -10.74 12.29 8.15
N GLN A 18 -11.77 12.98 8.62
CA GLN A 18 -12.63 12.47 9.71
C GLN A 18 -13.38 11.21 9.31
N LYS A 19 -13.96 11.20 8.10
CA LYS A 19 -14.70 10.06 7.57
C LYS A 19 -13.78 8.86 7.38
N ILE A 20 -12.68 8.98 6.63
CA ILE A 20 -11.79 7.84 6.37
C ILE A 20 -11.17 7.24 7.65
N SER A 21 -10.99 8.06 8.70
CA SER A 21 -10.49 7.60 10.01
C SER A 21 -11.59 7.07 10.94
N SER A 22 -12.84 7.01 10.51
CA SER A 22 -13.93 6.42 11.30
C SER A 22 -13.69 4.93 11.54
N ASP A 23 -14.36 4.40 12.56
CA ASP A 23 -14.16 3.02 13.01
C ASP A 23 -14.71 2.02 11.97
N ASN A 24 -13.81 1.45 11.19
CA ASN A 24 -14.13 0.38 10.25
C ASN A 24 -14.04 -0.99 10.91
N LEU A 25 -13.24 -1.14 11.97
CA LEU A 25 -12.98 -2.43 12.60
C LEU A 25 -14.20 -2.99 13.32
N ASN A 26 -14.92 -2.17 14.10
CA ASN A 26 -16.08 -2.64 14.86
C ASN A 26 -17.24 -3.12 13.95
N PRO A 27 -17.63 -2.40 12.89
CA PRO A 27 -18.58 -2.91 11.90
C PRO A 27 -18.13 -4.23 11.26
N LEU A 28 -16.83 -4.39 11.00
CA LEU A 28 -16.28 -5.63 10.45
C LEU A 28 -16.34 -6.78 11.45
N ILE A 29 -15.97 -6.57 12.71
CA ILE A 29 -16.08 -7.59 13.78
C ILE A 29 -17.54 -7.95 14.04
N PHE A 30 -18.44 -6.97 14.06
CA PHE A 30 -19.87 -7.26 14.21
C PHE A 30 -20.40 -8.03 13.01
N SER A 31 -20.00 -7.67 11.79
CA SER A 31 -20.30 -8.46 10.60
C SER A 31 -19.67 -9.86 10.67
N LEU A 32 -18.46 -10.02 11.21
CA LEU A 32 -17.85 -11.34 11.41
C LEU A 32 -18.73 -12.20 12.31
N LEU A 33 -19.15 -11.68 13.46
CA LEU A 33 -19.95 -12.43 14.44
C LEU A 33 -21.41 -12.66 14.00
N ALA A 34 -22.03 -11.68 13.36
CA ALA A 34 -23.43 -11.75 12.95
C ALA A 34 -23.62 -12.38 11.56
N ASN A 35 -22.72 -12.12 10.61
CA ASN A 35 -22.83 -12.64 9.26
C ASN A 35 -22.15 -14.00 9.07
N ASP A 36 -21.14 -14.46 9.84
CA ASP A 36 -20.64 -15.85 9.64
C ASP A 36 -21.74 -16.93 9.91
N LEU A 37 -22.87 -16.56 10.54
CA LEU A 37 -24.09 -17.38 10.65
C LEU A 37 -25.00 -17.36 9.39
N PHE A 38 -24.87 -16.36 8.50
CA PHE A 38 -25.75 -16.10 7.34
C PHE A 38 -25.02 -15.71 6.02
N VAL A 39 -23.69 -15.74 5.99
CA VAL A 39 -22.84 -15.46 4.80
C VAL A 39 -23.17 -16.45 3.70
N GLY A 40 -23.38 -15.95 2.47
CA GLY A 40 -23.60 -16.76 1.28
C GLY A 40 -25.05 -16.90 0.79
N PHE A 41 -26.05 -16.37 1.51
CA PHE A 41 -27.46 -16.44 1.06
C PHE A 41 -27.95 -15.23 0.25
N THR A 42 -27.18 -14.13 0.23
CA THR A 42 -27.58 -12.90 -0.44
C THR A 42 -26.61 -12.52 -1.54
N LYS A 43 -27.15 -12.01 -2.64
CA LYS A 43 -26.39 -11.59 -3.81
C LYS A 43 -26.36 -10.07 -3.95
N PHE A 44 -25.41 -9.55 -4.71
CA PHE A 44 -25.41 -8.19 -5.20
C PHE A 44 -25.01 -8.19 -6.68
N GLU A 45 -25.44 -7.18 -7.42
CA GLU A 45 -25.00 -6.98 -8.80
C GLU A 45 -23.93 -5.90 -8.87
N TYR A 46 -22.95 -6.13 -9.73
CA TYR A 46 -21.94 -5.15 -10.10
C TYR A 46 -21.49 -5.42 -11.54
N ALA A 47 -21.33 -4.37 -12.35
CA ALA A 47 -20.95 -4.49 -13.76
C ALA A 47 -21.76 -5.56 -14.55
N GLY A 48 -23.07 -5.66 -14.29
CA GLY A 48 -23.96 -6.63 -14.96
C GLY A 48 -23.79 -8.10 -14.52
N LYS A 49 -23.02 -8.37 -13.46
CA LYS A 49 -22.78 -9.71 -12.92
C LYS A 49 -23.31 -9.83 -11.50
N ALA A 50 -23.83 -11.01 -11.16
CA ALA A 50 -24.29 -11.32 -9.82
C ALA A 50 -23.17 -11.99 -9.00
N TYR A 51 -22.90 -11.43 -7.83
CA TYR A 51 -21.89 -11.89 -6.88
C TYR A 51 -22.53 -12.26 -5.56
N GLN A 52 -21.90 -13.19 -4.83
CA GLN A 52 -22.30 -13.51 -3.46
C GLN A 52 -21.81 -12.43 -2.50
N ARG A 53 -22.63 -12.06 -1.54
CA ARG A 53 -22.20 -11.19 -0.45
C ARG A 53 -21.40 -12.02 0.54
N ASP A 54 -20.14 -11.66 0.67
CA ASP A 54 -19.21 -12.20 1.64
C ASP A 54 -18.67 -11.08 2.55
N ARG A 55 -17.63 -11.41 3.33
CA ARG A 55 -16.99 -10.44 4.21
C ARG A 55 -16.25 -9.33 3.44
N ALA A 56 -15.75 -9.63 2.24
CA ALA A 56 -15.06 -8.65 1.40
C ALA A 56 -16.07 -7.59 0.91
N PHE A 57 -17.26 -8.02 0.50
CA PHE A 57 -18.35 -7.13 0.15
C PHE A 57 -18.72 -6.19 1.31
N THR A 58 -18.88 -6.71 2.53
CA THR A 58 -19.23 -5.86 3.69
C THR A 58 -18.15 -4.81 3.97
N PHE A 59 -16.87 -5.19 3.89
CA PHE A 59 -15.75 -4.26 4.02
C PHE A 59 -15.82 -3.14 2.97
N GLU A 60 -15.93 -3.52 1.70
CA GLU A 60 -15.95 -2.56 0.60
C GLU A 60 -17.16 -1.64 0.69
N GLN A 61 -18.33 -2.16 1.11
CA GLN A 61 -19.54 -1.36 1.25
C GLN A 61 -19.45 -0.38 2.41
N GLN A 62 -18.86 -0.77 3.54
CA GLN A 62 -18.60 0.14 4.65
C GLN A 62 -17.64 1.26 4.24
N LEU A 63 -16.54 0.90 3.57
CA LEU A 63 -15.58 1.87 3.02
C LEU A 63 -16.25 2.81 2.00
N ASN A 64 -17.13 2.27 1.16
CA ASN A 64 -17.89 3.04 0.18
C ASN A 64 -18.80 4.07 0.86
N GLN A 65 -19.53 3.67 1.90
CA GLN A 65 -20.41 4.56 2.67
C GLN A 65 -19.61 5.66 3.37
N ILE A 66 -18.51 5.29 4.02
CA ILE A 66 -17.62 6.24 4.70
C ILE A 66 -17.07 7.27 3.72
N THR A 67 -16.72 6.83 2.52
CA THR A 67 -16.20 7.70 1.47
C THR A 67 -17.27 8.26 0.55
N GLU A 68 -18.56 8.19 0.95
CA GLU A 68 -19.67 8.84 0.26
C GLU A 68 -19.83 8.43 -1.21
N GLY A 69 -19.49 7.17 -1.54
CA GLY A 69 -19.55 6.70 -2.93
C GLY A 69 -18.43 7.25 -3.81
N LEU A 70 -17.45 7.99 -3.26
CA LEU A 70 -16.44 8.69 -4.07
C LEU A 70 -15.58 7.72 -4.91
N MET A 71 -15.36 6.52 -4.38
CA MET A 71 -14.52 5.44 -4.95
C MET A 71 -15.33 4.32 -5.62
N ASP A 72 -16.65 4.43 -5.73
CA ASP A 72 -17.50 3.39 -6.32
C ASP A 72 -17.49 3.42 -7.86
N LYS A 73 -16.40 2.97 -8.46
CA LYS A 73 -16.20 2.98 -9.91
C LYS A 73 -15.21 1.91 -10.34
N PRO A 74 -15.20 1.50 -11.62
CA PRO A 74 -14.15 0.62 -12.12
C PRO A 74 -12.79 1.32 -12.12
N ILE A 75 -11.70 0.56 -12.04
CA ILE A 75 -10.31 1.08 -12.12
C ILE A 75 -10.09 1.89 -13.41
N THR A 76 -10.76 1.53 -14.50
CA THR A 76 -10.66 2.20 -15.81
C THR A 76 -11.28 3.59 -15.83
N ALA A 77 -12.10 3.96 -14.84
CA ALA A 77 -12.64 5.32 -14.73
C ALA A 77 -11.56 6.39 -14.56
N TYR A 78 -10.34 6.00 -14.17
CA TYR A 78 -9.19 6.89 -14.04
C TYR A 78 -8.29 6.93 -15.28
N ALA A 79 -8.53 6.09 -16.30
CA ALA A 79 -7.64 5.94 -17.45
C ALA A 79 -7.45 7.25 -18.24
N GLN A 80 -8.55 7.90 -18.61
CA GLN A 80 -8.50 9.17 -19.35
C GLN A 80 -7.96 10.31 -18.46
N PRO A 81 -8.44 10.51 -17.21
CA PRO A 81 -7.85 11.51 -16.31
C PRO A 81 -6.34 11.35 -16.05
N GLU A 82 -5.83 10.12 -15.97
CA GLU A 82 -4.39 9.86 -15.84
C GLU A 82 -3.64 10.21 -17.14
N MET A 83 -4.20 9.84 -18.31
CA MET A 83 -3.61 10.19 -19.61
C MET A 83 -3.53 11.69 -19.85
N ASP A 84 -4.54 12.43 -19.42
CA ASP A 84 -4.61 13.89 -19.57
C ASP A 84 -3.79 14.64 -18.51
N GLY A 85 -3.12 13.93 -17.59
CA GLY A 85 -2.36 14.54 -16.48
C GLY A 85 -3.24 15.25 -15.45
N LEU A 86 -4.55 14.97 -15.42
CA LEU A 86 -5.47 15.56 -14.44
C LEU A 86 -5.27 14.99 -13.05
N VAL A 87 -4.88 13.71 -12.95
CA VAL A 87 -4.56 12.99 -11.72
C VAL A 87 -3.29 12.15 -11.90
N PRO A 88 -2.56 11.84 -10.81
CA PRO A 88 -1.42 10.94 -10.90
C PRO A 88 -1.86 9.52 -11.24
N MET A 89 -0.96 8.77 -11.87
CA MET A 89 -1.12 7.33 -12.02
C MET A 89 -1.11 6.65 -10.66
N VAL A 90 -2.04 5.73 -10.45
CA VAL A 90 -2.06 4.86 -9.25
C VAL A 90 -1.75 3.43 -9.65
N LEU A 91 -0.75 2.85 -8.98
CA LEU A 91 -0.39 1.45 -9.12
C LEU A 91 -0.61 0.73 -7.79
N LEU A 92 -1.55 -0.22 -7.79
CA LEU A 92 -1.84 -1.09 -6.65
C LEU A 92 -1.14 -2.43 -6.88
N THR A 93 -0.47 -2.94 -5.86
CA THR A 93 0.48 -4.06 -5.99
C THR A 93 0.22 -5.21 -5.01
N PRO A 94 -1.02 -5.75 -4.92
CA PRO A 94 -1.26 -6.95 -4.13
C PRO A 94 -0.30 -8.09 -4.50
N THR A 95 0.02 -8.95 -3.54
CA THR A 95 0.96 -10.05 -3.76
C THR A 95 0.21 -11.39 -3.90
N VAL A 96 0.65 -12.24 -4.82
CA VAL A 96 0.14 -13.61 -4.99
C VAL A 96 0.72 -14.50 -3.90
N VAL A 97 -0.13 -15.13 -3.09
CA VAL A 97 0.28 -16.04 -2.01
C VAL A 97 1.01 -17.26 -2.56
N ASN A 98 0.55 -17.79 -3.70
CA ASN A 98 1.04 -19.05 -4.26
C ASN A 98 2.50 -19.01 -4.72
N ASP A 99 2.99 -17.85 -5.20
CA ASP A 99 4.32 -17.76 -5.81
C ASP A 99 5.09 -16.45 -5.54
N GLY A 100 4.49 -15.52 -4.77
CA GLY A 100 5.13 -14.27 -4.36
C GLY A 100 5.19 -13.18 -5.43
N ARG A 101 4.64 -13.38 -6.63
CA ARG A 101 4.60 -12.33 -7.66
C ARG A 101 3.62 -11.22 -7.27
N LYS A 102 3.94 -9.98 -7.63
CA LYS A 102 3.00 -8.86 -7.52
C LYS A 102 1.97 -8.94 -8.64
N VAL A 103 0.74 -8.51 -8.36
CA VAL A 103 -0.29 -8.24 -9.38
C VAL A 103 -0.38 -6.73 -9.52
N TYR A 104 0.04 -6.21 -10.67
CA TYR A 104 0.01 -4.80 -10.99
C TYR A 104 -1.40 -4.40 -11.47
N ILE A 105 -2.14 -3.72 -10.62
CA ILE A 105 -3.48 -3.19 -10.89
C ILE A 105 -3.39 -1.67 -11.06
N ALA A 106 -3.76 -1.18 -12.24
CA ALA A 106 -3.77 0.25 -12.57
C ALA A 106 -4.96 0.58 -13.47
N SER A 107 -5.17 1.86 -13.78
CA SER A 107 -6.26 2.27 -14.68
C SER A 107 -6.11 1.75 -16.12
N ARG A 108 -4.86 1.44 -16.52
CA ARG A 108 -4.44 0.98 -17.86
C ARG A 108 -3.44 -0.19 -17.74
N PRO A 109 -3.17 -0.95 -18.82
CA PRO A 109 -2.11 -1.96 -18.81
C PRO A 109 -0.74 -1.36 -18.49
N VAL A 110 0.03 -2.05 -17.67
CA VAL A 110 1.34 -1.62 -17.14
C VAL A 110 2.43 -2.67 -17.36
N SER A 111 2.36 -3.42 -18.46
CA SER A 111 3.36 -4.45 -18.80
C SER A 111 4.81 -3.95 -18.85
N PHE A 112 5.03 -2.64 -18.99
CA PHE A 112 6.35 -2.02 -18.85
C PHE A 112 6.98 -2.27 -17.48
N MET A 113 6.20 -2.59 -16.44
CA MET A 113 6.72 -3.01 -15.14
C MET A 113 7.55 -4.31 -15.20
N ASN A 114 7.61 -5.00 -16.34
CA ASN A 114 8.54 -6.11 -16.58
C ASN A 114 9.62 -5.76 -17.63
N ALA A 115 9.95 -4.47 -17.81
CA ALA A 115 10.92 -4.00 -18.81
C ALA A 115 12.32 -4.60 -18.64
N GLU A 116 12.71 -5.02 -17.44
CA GLU A 116 13.99 -5.68 -17.18
C GLU A 116 14.18 -6.97 -18.00
N LEU A 117 13.08 -7.62 -18.41
CA LEU A 117 13.13 -8.82 -19.25
C LEU A 117 13.74 -8.55 -20.62
N LEU A 118 13.64 -7.32 -21.12
CA LEU A 118 14.19 -6.91 -22.41
C LEU A 118 15.73 -6.87 -22.40
N ASN A 119 16.34 -6.70 -21.24
CA ASN A 119 17.79 -6.56 -21.08
C ASN A 119 18.54 -7.88 -20.84
N MET A 120 17.80 -8.99 -20.81
CA MET A 120 18.37 -10.33 -20.65
C MET A 120 17.92 -11.25 -21.80
N PRO A 121 18.15 -10.88 -23.08
CA PRO A 121 17.62 -11.63 -24.23
C PRO A 121 18.11 -13.08 -24.25
N ASP A 122 19.36 -13.29 -23.83
CA ASP A 122 20.04 -14.59 -23.86
C ASP A 122 19.83 -15.43 -22.60
N TYR A 123 19.08 -14.93 -21.61
CA TYR A 123 18.76 -15.71 -20.41
C TYR A 123 17.43 -16.46 -20.62
N PRO A 124 17.43 -17.78 -20.81
CA PRO A 124 16.22 -18.52 -21.17
C PRO A 124 15.26 -18.73 -20.00
N GLN A 125 15.74 -18.66 -18.75
CA GLN A 125 14.96 -18.94 -17.52
C GLN A 125 14.60 -17.65 -16.77
N ARG A 126 14.20 -16.61 -17.51
CA ARG A 126 13.72 -15.35 -16.95
C ARG A 126 12.41 -15.57 -16.19
N LYS A 127 12.32 -15.01 -14.97
CA LYS A 127 11.06 -14.93 -14.23
C LYS A 127 10.37 -13.61 -14.56
N VAL A 128 9.06 -13.67 -14.83
CA VAL A 128 8.22 -12.47 -14.89
C VAL A 128 8.03 -11.97 -13.45
N SER A 129 8.45 -10.74 -13.20
CA SER A 129 8.47 -10.15 -11.86
C SER A 129 7.08 -9.84 -11.32
N GLY A 130 6.15 -9.43 -12.20
CA GLY A 130 4.77 -9.15 -11.80
C GLY A 130 3.75 -9.32 -12.92
N ILE A 131 2.50 -9.54 -12.52
CA ILE A 131 1.37 -9.83 -13.40
C ILE A 131 0.66 -8.52 -13.73
N ASP A 132 0.61 -8.12 -15.00
CA ASP A 132 -0.27 -7.03 -15.44
C ASP A 132 -1.73 -7.49 -15.39
N PHE A 133 -2.53 -6.93 -14.47
CA PHE A 133 -3.91 -7.37 -14.23
C PHE A 133 -4.79 -7.28 -15.48
N HIS A 134 -4.69 -6.19 -16.25
CA HIS A 134 -5.49 -6.01 -17.46
C HIS A 134 -5.19 -7.08 -18.49
N ARG A 135 -3.91 -7.39 -18.69
CA ARG A 135 -3.49 -8.37 -19.70
C ARG A 135 -3.81 -9.80 -19.28
N PHE A 136 -3.55 -10.12 -18.02
CA PHE A 136 -3.70 -11.47 -17.51
C PHE A 136 -5.18 -11.87 -17.34
N PHE A 137 -6.04 -10.94 -16.91
CA PHE A 137 -7.48 -11.18 -16.70
C PHE A 137 -8.37 -10.62 -17.82
N LYS A 138 -7.82 -10.44 -19.03
CA LYS A 138 -8.53 -9.82 -20.17
C LYS A 138 -9.86 -10.53 -20.51
N ASP A 139 -9.93 -11.83 -20.28
CA ASP A 139 -11.09 -12.69 -20.58
C ASP A 139 -12.06 -12.81 -19.37
N GLN A 140 -11.77 -12.11 -18.27
CA GLN A 140 -12.60 -12.05 -17.05
C GLN A 140 -13.10 -10.62 -16.76
N ASP A 141 -13.16 -9.77 -17.79
CA ASP A 141 -13.59 -8.37 -17.71
C ASP A 141 -12.73 -7.54 -16.74
N ALA A 142 -11.40 -7.69 -16.81
CA ALA A 142 -10.45 -6.96 -15.96
C ALA A 142 -10.70 -5.44 -15.89
N LYS A 143 -11.21 -4.85 -16.96
CA LYS A 143 -11.52 -3.41 -17.07
C LYS A 143 -12.57 -2.94 -16.07
N ASP A 144 -13.45 -3.85 -15.65
CA ASP A 144 -14.56 -3.56 -14.78
C ASP A 144 -14.21 -3.79 -13.30
N LEU A 145 -12.98 -4.18 -12.96
CA LEU A 145 -12.60 -4.35 -11.55
C LEU A 145 -12.93 -3.08 -10.76
N ARG A 146 -13.72 -3.24 -9.69
CA ARG A 146 -14.08 -2.14 -8.80
C ARG A 146 -12.84 -1.60 -8.10
N PHE A 147 -12.68 -0.28 -8.07
CA PHE A 147 -11.54 0.37 -7.42
C PHE A 147 -11.44 0.03 -5.93
N LEU A 148 -12.58 -0.08 -5.24
CA LEU A 148 -12.66 -0.54 -3.85
C LEU A 148 -12.09 -1.96 -3.66
N SER A 149 -12.38 -2.88 -4.59
CA SER A 149 -11.85 -4.24 -4.53
C SER A 149 -10.34 -4.27 -4.78
N ALA A 150 -9.83 -3.43 -5.69
CA ALA A 150 -8.40 -3.27 -5.90
C ALA A 150 -7.69 -2.75 -4.64
N LEU A 151 -8.23 -1.70 -4.00
CA LEU A 151 -7.69 -1.15 -2.74
C LEU A 151 -7.68 -2.19 -1.62
N ARG A 152 -8.79 -2.92 -1.44
CA ARG A 152 -8.90 -3.97 -0.44
C ARG A 152 -7.89 -5.10 -0.69
N MET A 153 -7.72 -5.53 -1.94
CA MET A 153 -6.72 -6.55 -2.30
C MET A 153 -5.30 -6.11 -1.93
N SER A 154 -4.93 -4.84 -2.19
CA SER A 154 -3.63 -4.29 -1.78
C SER A 154 -3.43 -4.21 -0.27
N ALA A 155 -4.52 -4.07 0.50
CA ALA A 155 -4.50 -3.92 1.95
C ALA A 155 -5.05 -5.16 2.70
N THR A 156 -4.91 -6.36 2.11
CA THR A 156 -5.43 -7.60 2.68
C THR A 156 -4.50 -8.12 3.79
N PHE A 157 -4.66 -7.58 5.00
CA PHE A 157 -3.94 -8.04 6.18
C PHE A 157 -4.29 -9.51 6.50
N PRO A 158 -3.30 -10.43 6.58
CA PRO A 158 -3.54 -11.84 6.85
C PRO A 158 -4.35 -12.06 8.14
N TYR A 159 -5.23 -13.05 8.13
CA TYR A 159 -6.11 -13.46 9.25
C TYR A 159 -7.20 -12.46 9.68
N ILE A 160 -7.07 -11.17 9.36
CA ILE A 160 -8.03 -10.12 9.74
C ILE A 160 -8.98 -9.81 8.57
N THR A 161 -8.43 -9.64 7.38
CA THR A 161 -9.21 -9.34 6.18
C THR A 161 -9.50 -10.62 5.39
N PRO A 162 -10.62 -10.67 4.65
CA PRO A 162 -10.95 -11.83 3.84
C PRO A 162 -9.96 -11.99 2.68
N ASN A 163 -9.30 -13.16 2.60
CA ASN A 163 -8.44 -13.51 1.47
C ASN A 163 -9.25 -13.50 0.17
N THR A 164 -8.73 -12.80 -0.85
CA THR A 164 -9.34 -12.80 -2.18
C THR A 164 -8.78 -13.95 -2.99
N THR A 165 -9.66 -14.72 -3.63
CA THR A 165 -9.26 -15.72 -4.64
C THR A 165 -9.59 -15.18 -6.02
N LEU A 166 -8.61 -15.15 -6.92
CA LEU A 166 -8.81 -14.73 -8.30
C LEU A 166 -9.09 -15.94 -9.21
N PRO A 167 -9.88 -15.76 -10.30
CA PRO A 167 -10.41 -16.85 -11.13
C PRO A 167 -9.38 -17.38 -12.14
N THR A 168 -8.25 -17.87 -11.64
CA THR A 168 -7.18 -18.50 -12.43
C THR A 168 -7.25 -20.02 -12.33
N ASP A 169 -6.50 -20.72 -13.18
CA ASP A 169 -6.31 -22.17 -13.07
C ASP A 169 -4.80 -22.49 -12.96
N PRO A 170 -4.30 -22.92 -11.78
CA PRO A 170 -5.04 -23.08 -10.52
C PRO A 170 -5.46 -21.73 -9.92
N PRO A 171 -6.48 -21.69 -9.04
CA PRO A 171 -6.87 -20.45 -8.36
C PRO A 171 -5.73 -19.85 -7.53
N ILE A 172 -5.52 -18.55 -7.66
CA ILE A 172 -4.52 -17.81 -6.88
C ILE A 172 -5.16 -17.02 -5.76
N GLN A 173 -4.49 -16.98 -4.62
CA GLN A 173 -4.88 -16.16 -3.48
C GLN A 173 -4.04 -14.89 -3.41
N ILE A 174 -4.65 -13.82 -2.92
CA ILE A 174 -4.04 -12.49 -2.81
C ILE A 174 -3.80 -12.13 -1.34
N MET A 175 -2.66 -11.50 -1.07
CA MET A 175 -2.27 -10.93 0.21
C MET A 175 -1.79 -9.48 0.08
N ASP A 176 -1.66 -8.82 1.23
CA ASP A 176 -1.17 -7.45 1.38
C ASP A 176 0.09 -7.13 0.54
N ALA A 177 0.16 -5.91 0.02
CA ALA A 177 1.30 -5.42 -0.74
C ALA A 177 2.56 -5.26 0.13
N GLY A 178 2.40 -4.95 1.42
CA GLY A 178 3.49 -4.75 2.37
C GLY A 178 4.30 -6.00 2.69
N ILE A 179 3.78 -7.18 2.35
CA ILE A 179 4.54 -8.43 2.39
C ILE A 179 5.63 -8.45 1.31
N SER A 180 5.51 -7.70 0.21
CA SER A 180 6.55 -7.67 -0.82
C SER A 180 7.30 -6.33 -0.88
N ASP A 181 6.59 -5.20 -0.71
CA ASP A 181 7.17 -3.86 -0.75
C ASP A 181 6.31 -2.84 0.00
N ASN A 182 6.49 -2.77 1.31
CA ASN A 182 5.77 -1.92 2.26
C ASN A 182 5.93 -0.43 2.00
N PHE A 183 7.02 -0.01 1.36
CA PHE A 183 7.32 1.40 1.11
C PHE A 183 7.16 1.79 -0.37
N GLY A 184 6.77 0.85 -1.23
CA GLY A 184 6.57 1.05 -2.68
C GLY A 184 7.84 1.39 -3.47
N MET A 185 9.02 1.25 -2.86
CA MET A 185 10.28 1.74 -3.43
C MET A 185 10.76 0.87 -4.60
N SER A 186 10.59 -0.45 -4.50
CA SER A 186 10.99 -1.36 -5.57
C SER A 186 10.15 -1.16 -6.83
N ASP A 187 8.85 -0.91 -6.66
CA ASP A 187 7.95 -0.63 -7.78
C ASP A 187 8.21 0.76 -8.38
N ALA A 188 8.48 1.77 -7.55
CA ALA A 188 8.82 3.11 -8.03
C ALA A 188 10.14 3.13 -8.83
N VAL A 189 11.18 2.41 -8.37
CA VAL A 189 12.46 2.31 -9.11
C VAL A 189 12.26 1.56 -10.44
N ARG A 190 11.42 0.52 -10.45
CA ARG A 190 11.08 -0.25 -11.66
C ARG A 190 10.27 0.56 -12.68
N PHE A 191 9.34 1.38 -12.20
CA PHE A 191 8.66 2.37 -13.04
C PHE A 191 9.69 3.34 -13.65
N LEU A 192 10.54 3.93 -12.81
CA LEU A 192 11.57 4.87 -13.28
C LEU A 192 12.51 4.23 -14.30
N TYR A 193 12.92 2.98 -14.08
CA TYR A 193 13.73 2.21 -15.01
C TYR A 193 13.08 2.09 -16.39
N SER A 194 11.77 1.85 -16.42
CA SER A 194 10.99 1.69 -17.66
C SER A 194 10.92 2.98 -18.50
N PHE A 195 11.05 4.13 -17.86
CA PHE A 195 10.92 5.45 -18.48
C PHE A 195 12.18 6.32 -18.31
N ASN A 196 13.33 5.70 -18.02
CA ASN A 196 14.54 6.42 -17.62
C ASN A 196 15.01 7.43 -18.67
N GLU A 197 14.92 7.07 -19.96
CA GLU A 197 15.31 7.93 -21.09
C GLU A 197 14.38 9.13 -21.17
N TRP A 198 13.07 8.89 -21.22
CA TRP A 198 12.07 9.96 -21.28
C TRP A 198 12.17 10.90 -20.08
N VAL A 199 12.31 10.37 -18.87
CA VAL A 199 12.46 11.18 -17.66
C VAL A 199 13.72 12.02 -17.74
N SER A 200 14.85 11.44 -18.17
CA SER A 200 16.12 12.17 -18.29
C SER A 200 16.06 13.30 -19.33
N GLU A 201 15.29 13.13 -20.40
CA GLU A 201 15.13 14.13 -21.45
C GLU A 201 14.13 15.23 -21.11
N ASN A 202 13.11 14.93 -20.28
CA ASN A 202 11.94 15.79 -20.10
C ASN A 202 11.78 16.35 -18.68
N THR A 203 12.61 15.94 -17.72
CA THR A 203 12.55 16.44 -16.34
C THR A 203 13.91 16.94 -15.85
N SER A 204 13.90 17.85 -14.87
CA SER A 204 15.12 18.35 -14.21
C SER A 204 15.63 17.41 -13.11
N GLY A 205 14.87 16.38 -12.77
CA GLY A 205 15.14 15.47 -11.66
C GLY A 205 13.96 14.59 -11.31
N VAL A 206 14.16 13.72 -10.32
CA VAL A 206 13.16 12.80 -9.78
C VAL A 206 13.15 12.86 -8.27
N ILE A 207 11.97 12.94 -7.67
CA ILE A 207 11.79 12.93 -6.21
C ILE A 207 11.02 11.67 -5.81
N PHE A 208 11.64 10.80 -5.03
CA PHE A 208 10.99 9.68 -4.35
C PHE A 208 10.48 10.16 -3.00
N ILE A 209 9.15 10.20 -2.84
CA ILE A 209 8.50 10.54 -1.57
C ILE A 209 7.96 9.24 -0.95
N SER A 210 8.51 8.85 0.19
CA SER A 210 8.02 7.71 0.98
C SER A 210 7.28 8.22 2.21
N ILE A 211 6.04 7.78 2.39
CA ILE A 211 5.24 8.04 3.60
C ILE A 211 5.21 6.75 4.41
N ARG A 212 5.78 6.78 5.61
CA ARG A 212 6.11 5.59 6.39
C ARG A 212 5.36 5.59 7.71
N ASP A 213 4.86 4.43 8.09
CA ASP A 213 4.24 4.18 9.41
C ASP A 213 5.28 3.91 10.51
N SER A 214 6.55 3.78 10.14
CA SER A 214 7.67 3.58 11.04
C SER A 214 8.91 4.42 10.68
N PRO A 215 9.75 4.74 11.69
CA PRO A 215 11.08 5.27 11.42
C PRO A 215 11.93 4.24 10.67
N LYS A 216 12.66 4.69 9.64
CA LYS A 216 13.56 3.85 8.84
C LYS A 216 14.73 3.32 9.66
N LEU A 217 15.36 4.19 10.45
CA LEU A 217 16.49 3.83 11.30
C LEU A 217 15.98 3.52 12.71
N GLY A 218 15.79 2.24 13.00
CA GLY A 218 15.46 1.75 14.34
C GLY A 218 16.69 1.57 15.24
N THR A 219 16.48 1.55 16.56
CA THR A 219 17.53 1.16 17.51
C THR A 219 17.71 -0.36 17.49
N ILE A 220 18.95 -0.82 17.38
CA ILE A 220 19.26 -2.26 17.43
C ILE A 220 19.13 -2.73 18.89
N THR A 221 18.08 -3.48 19.19
CA THR A 221 17.87 -4.03 20.54
C THR A 221 18.88 -5.14 20.82
N ALA A 222 19.58 -5.05 21.94
CA ALA A 222 20.48 -6.12 22.38
C ALA A 222 19.69 -7.42 22.65
N LYS A 223 20.21 -8.56 22.15
CA LYS A 223 19.62 -9.88 22.43
C LYS A 223 19.69 -10.14 23.95
N LYS A 224 18.54 -10.29 24.60
CA LYS A 224 18.47 -10.81 25.99
C LYS A 224 18.71 -12.32 25.97
N GLY A 225 19.23 -12.87 27.08
CA GLY A 225 19.52 -14.30 27.23
C GLY A 225 18.31 -15.18 26.88
N GLN A 226 18.57 -16.26 26.15
CA GLN A 226 17.56 -17.08 25.48
C GLN A 226 17.28 -18.37 26.28
N THR A 227 16.03 -18.83 26.26
CA THR A 227 15.66 -20.18 26.72
C THR A 227 15.68 -21.17 25.54
N LEU A 228 15.80 -22.48 25.80
CA LEU A 228 15.78 -23.52 24.74
C LEU A 228 14.50 -23.48 23.88
N ILE A 229 13.38 -23.01 24.43
CA ILE A 229 12.10 -22.87 23.70
C ILE A 229 12.14 -21.64 22.79
N ASP A 230 12.81 -20.56 23.21
CA ASP A 230 13.01 -19.38 22.38
C ASP A 230 13.79 -19.74 21.12
N ASP A 231 14.83 -20.56 21.24
CA ASP A 231 15.72 -20.98 20.14
C ASP A 231 14.98 -21.75 19.02
N MET A 232 13.94 -22.52 19.36
CA MET A 232 13.16 -23.26 18.37
C MET A 232 12.22 -22.37 17.54
N THR A 233 11.78 -21.23 18.07
CA THR A 233 10.86 -20.31 17.39
C THR A 233 11.56 -19.06 16.82
N GLN A 234 12.82 -18.83 17.20
CA GLN A 234 13.64 -17.70 16.76
C GLN A 234 13.77 -17.57 15.23
N PRO A 235 13.99 -18.61 14.42
CA PRO A 235 14.23 -18.43 12.99
C PRO A 235 13.06 -17.73 12.28
N ILE A 236 11.82 -18.09 12.63
CA ILE A 236 10.61 -17.53 12.02
C ILE A 236 10.35 -16.12 12.57
N SER A 237 10.46 -15.95 13.89
CA SER A 237 10.24 -14.66 14.55
C SER A 237 11.28 -13.62 14.13
N SER A 238 12.55 -14.01 14.01
CA SER A 238 13.62 -13.10 13.61
C SER A 238 13.51 -12.64 12.15
N VAL A 239 13.08 -13.50 11.22
CA VAL A 239 12.82 -13.10 9.83
C VAL A 239 11.67 -12.10 9.78
N TYR A 240 10.59 -12.35 10.52
CA TYR A 240 9.44 -11.44 10.60
C TYR A 240 9.82 -10.08 11.21
N ASN A 241 10.57 -10.09 12.31
CA ASN A 241 11.00 -8.87 13.01
C ASN A 241 12.00 -8.02 12.19
N ASN A 242 12.78 -8.65 11.31
CA ASN A 242 13.74 -7.95 10.44
C ASN A 242 13.18 -7.66 9.05
N PHE A 243 11.91 -7.97 8.80
CA PHE A 243 11.32 -7.91 7.47
C PHE A 243 11.31 -6.49 6.89
N GLU A 244 10.86 -5.50 7.68
CA GLU A 244 10.94 -4.07 7.31
C GLU A 244 12.39 -3.67 6.96
N ASN A 245 13.38 -4.11 7.75
CA ASN A 245 14.79 -3.78 7.55
C ASN A 245 15.35 -4.40 6.25
N PHE A 246 14.99 -5.64 5.91
CA PHE A 246 15.38 -6.24 4.64
C PHE A 246 14.82 -5.46 3.44
N GLN A 247 13.59 -4.98 3.55
CA GLN A 247 12.98 -4.16 2.52
C GLN A 247 13.67 -2.79 2.40
N ASP A 248 14.04 -2.16 3.52
CA ASP A 248 14.80 -0.90 3.50
C ASP A 248 16.19 -1.05 2.87
N ILE A 249 16.93 -2.12 3.23
CA ILE A 249 18.22 -2.43 2.62
C ILE A 249 18.07 -2.64 1.11
N THR A 250 17.05 -3.39 0.70
CA THR A 250 16.77 -3.63 -0.73
C THR A 250 16.39 -2.33 -1.44
N SER A 251 15.58 -1.49 -0.81
CA SER A 251 15.17 -0.19 -1.35
C SER A 251 16.36 0.75 -1.54
N ASP A 252 17.28 0.80 -0.58
CA ASP A 252 18.50 1.60 -0.66
C ASP A 252 19.46 1.08 -1.73
N LEU A 253 19.56 -0.24 -1.88
CA LEU A 253 20.34 -0.85 -2.96
C LEU A 253 19.77 -0.50 -4.34
N LEU A 254 18.46 -0.66 -4.52
CA LEU A 254 17.78 -0.37 -5.79
C LEU A 254 17.89 1.12 -6.15
N LEU A 255 17.66 2.01 -5.18
CA LEU A 255 17.81 3.44 -5.40
C LEU A 255 19.27 3.82 -5.66
N GLY A 256 20.21 3.22 -4.92
CA GLY A 256 21.65 3.37 -5.14
C GLY A 256 22.08 2.95 -6.54
N GLN A 257 21.53 1.85 -7.05
CA GLN A 257 21.72 1.43 -8.45
C GLN A 257 21.11 2.43 -9.43
N ALA A 258 19.95 3.01 -9.10
CA ALA A 258 19.29 4.02 -9.93
C ALA A 258 20.15 5.25 -10.22
N TYR A 259 20.94 5.70 -9.24
CA TYR A 259 21.91 6.78 -9.46
C TYR A 259 22.96 6.47 -10.54
N SER A 260 23.20 5.20 -10.89
CA SER A 260 24.21 4.84 -11.89
C SER A 260 23.71 4.88 -13.33
N TRP A 261 22.39 4.74 -13.55
CA TRP A 261 21.79 4.73 -14.89
C TRP A 261 20.85 5.91 -15.17
N MET A 262 20.44 6.68 -14.16
CA MET A 262 19.72 7.94 -14.37
C MET A 262 20.67 9.08 -14.71
N HIS A 263 20.30 9.88 -15.71
CA HIS A 263 21.09 11.05 -16.14
C HIS A 263 20.64 12.37 -15.48
N VAL A 264 19.61 12.32 -14.63
CA VAL A 264 19.11 13.47 -13.86
C VAL A 264 19.20 13.17 -12.36
N PRO A 265 19.29 14.21 -11.50
CA PRO A 265 19.33 14.03 -10.06
C PRO A 265 18.14 13.23 -9.52
N ILE A 266 18.44 12.30 -8.63
CA ILE A 266 17.43 11.60 -7.83
C ILE A 266 17.49 12.13 -6.40
N HIS A 267 16.33 12.45 -5.84
CA HIS A 267 16.17 12.87 -4.45
C HIS A 267 15.22 11.92 -3.72
N ARG A 268 15.51 11.65 -2.45
CA ARG A 268 14.62 10.90 -1.55
C ARG A 268 14.16 11.77 -0.41
N ILE A 269 12.87 11.67 -0.11
CA ILE A 269 12.16 12.36 0.97
C ILE A 269 11.38 11.30 1.75
N ASP A 270 11.71 11.13 3.04
CA ASP A 270 11.07 10.13 3.90
C ASP A 270 10.25 10.82 5.00
N ILE A 271 8.93 10.89 4.82
CA ILE A 271 7.99 11.35 5.85
C ILE A 271 7.62 10.18 6.74
N GLN A 272 8.02 10.23 8.01
CA GLN A 272 8.00 9.08 8.90
C GLN A 272 7.10 9.32 10.10
N TYR A 273 6.25 8.35 10.43
CA TYR A 273 5.52 8.34 11.70
C TYR A 273 6.46 8.01 12.86
N GLN A 274 6.64 8.97 13.75
CA GLN A 274 7.47 8.84 14.94
C GLN A 274 6.63 8.76 16.21
N ALA A 275 6.83 7.69 16.96
CA ALA A 275 6.13 7.48 18.22
C ALA A 275 6.75 8.26 19.41
N GLU A 276 7.89 8.91 19.20
CA GLU A 276 8.74 9.50 20.26
C GLU A 276 8.03 10.56 21.11
N SER A 277 7.03 11.26 20.56
CA SER A 277 6.29 12.31 21.28
C SER A 277 5.48 11.83 22.50
N TYR A 278 5.39 10.52 22.75
CA TYR A 278 4.54 9.95 23.80
C TYR A 278 5.28 9.16 24.89
N VAL A 279 6.60 8.99 24.77
CA VAL A 279 7.44 8.25 25.74
C VAL A 279 7.27 8.73 27.19
N PRO A 280 7.17 10.04 27.50
CA PRO A 280 7.05 10.51 28.89
C PRO A 280 5.73 10.10 29.57
N ILE A 281 4.66 9.88 28.79
CA ILE A 281 3.33 9.53 29.30
C ILE A 281 3.22 8.01 29.50
N LEU A 282 3.84 7.22 28.61
CA LEU A 282 3.83 5.76 28.65
C LEU A 282 4.62 5.19 29.83
N GLN A 283 5.67 5.90 30.29
CA GLN A 283 6.43 5.52 31.48
C GLN A 283 5.59 5.48 32.78
N LYS A 284 4.40 6.09 32.80
CA LYS A 284 3.49 6.10 33.98
C LYS A 284 2.34 5.08 33.90
N MET A 285 2.29 4.23 32.88
CA MET A 285 1.21 3.26 32.68
C MET A 285 1.74 1.82 32.70
N ASP A 286 0.88 0.85 33.03
CA ASP A 286 1.20 -0.58 33.16
C ASP A 286 2.00 -1.14 31.96
N SER A 287 2.85 -2.13 32.24
CA SER A 287 3.81 -2.77 31.33
C SER A 287 3.22 -3.24 29.98
N ILE A 288 1.92 -3.55 29.93
CA ILE A 288 1.22 -3.95 28.70
C ILE A 288 1.01 -2.76 27.75
N ARG A 289 0.81 -1.55 28.28
CA ARG A 289 0.62 -0.32 27.48
C ARG A 289 1.94 0.37 27.11
N GLN A 290 3.04 -0.01 27.74
CA GLN A 290 4.39 0.46 27.40
C GLN A 290 4.91 -0.13 26.07
N ASN A 291 4.39 -1.28 25.65
CA ASN A 291 4.96 -2.07 24.54
C ASN A 291 4.53 -1.66 23.12
N SER A 292 3.63 -0.68 22.94
CA SER A 292 3.30 -0.17 21.60
C SER A 292 3.20 1.36 21.62
N THR A 293 4.34 2.00 21.42
CA THR A 293 4.42 3.44 21.13
C THR A 293 3.86 3.75 19.73
N ARG A 294 3.88 2.77 18.80
CA ARG A 294 3.30 2.87 17.46
C ARG A 294 1.77 2.89 17.50
N ALA A 295 1.17 3.60 16.54
CA ALA A 295 -0.27 3.51 16.28
C ALA A 295 -0.64 2.07 15.88
N SER A 296 -1.83 1.63 16.28
CA SER A 296 -2.33 0.31 15.95
C SER A 296 -2.48 0.16 14.44
N LEU A 297 -1.90 -0.92 13.89
CA LEU A 297 -2.15 -1.38 12.53
C LEU A 297 -3.51 -2.09 12.50
N SER A 298 -4.57 -1.30 12.65
CA SER A 298 -5.94 -1.78 12.66
C SER A 298 -6.85 -0.85 11.87
N TRP A 299 -8.03 -1.35 11.47
CA TRP A 299 -9.06 -0.57 10.80
C TRP A 299 -9.78 0.43 11.73
N ARG A 300 -9.18 0.77 12.86
CA ARG A 300 -9.69 1.73 13.84
C ARG A 300 -8.52 2.46 14.49
N LEU A 301 -8.61 3.79 14.49
CA LEU A 301 -7.70 4.64 15.26
C LEU A 301 -8.45 5.26 16.44
N THR A 302 -7.85 5.17 17.63
CA THR A 302 -8.24 5.96 18.79
C THR A 302 -8.03 7.45 18.53
N THR A 303 -8.74 8.31 19.27
CA THR A 303 -8.55 9.77 19.19
C THR A 303 -7.09 10.18 19.37
N ARG A 304 -6.37 9.47 20.26
CA ARG A 304 -4.94 9.70 20.52
C ARG A 304 -4.08 9.37 19.30
N GLU A 305 -4.33 8.24 18.65
CA GLU A 305 -3.56 7.86 17.46
C GLU A 305 -3.83 8.81 16.29
N LYS A 306 -5.08 9.24 16.09
CA LYS A 306 -5.43 10.25 15.09
C LYS A 306 -4.68 11.57 15.30
N ASP A 307 -4.69 12.06 16.55
CA ASP A 307 -3.94 13.26 16.93
C ASP A 307 -2.43 13.08 16.71
N GLY A 308 -1.89 11.90 17.06
CA GLY A 308 -0.49 11.56 16.83
C GLY A 308 -0.10 11.55 15.36
N VAL A 309 -0.93 10.99 14.48
CA VAL A 309 -0.70 11.02 13.02
C VAL A 309 -0.70 12.45 12.50
N VAL A 310 -1.69 13.27 12.89
CA VAL A 310 -1.81 14.66 12.44
C VAL A 310 -0.65 15.52 12.94
N ARG A 311 -0.20 15.31 14.19
CA ARG A 311 0.92 16.07 14.75
C ARG A 311 2.28 15.64 14.20
N ASN A 312 2.38 14.40 13.71
CA ASN A 312 3.65 13.86 13.27
C ASN A 312 4.31 14.67 12.15
N ILE A 313 3.49 15.26 11.27
CA ILE A 313 3.98 16.11 10.19
C ILE A 313 4.81 17.32 10.70
N TYR A 314 4.58 17.75 11.94
CA TYR A 314 5.29 18.85 12.60
C TYR A 314 6.50 18.39 13.41
N SER A 315 6.88 17.10 13.36
CA SER A 315 8.14 16.65 13.96
C SER A 315 9.32 17.35 13.31
N LYS A 316 10.41 17.56 14.06
CA LYS A 316 11.60 18.24 13.54
C LYS A 316 12.15 17.55 12.28
N GLN A 317 12.14 16.22 12.25
CA GLN A 317 12.62 15.45 11.10
C GLN A 317 11.66 15.57 9.91
N ASN A 318 10.35 15.46 10.10
CA ASN A 318 9.39 15.61 8.99
C ASN A 318 9.39 17.05 8.45
N GLN A 319 9.50 18.07 9.30
CA GLN A 319 9.64 19.46 8.84
C GLN A 319 10.90 19.65 8.00
N ALA A 320 12.05 19.09 8.42
CA ALA A 320 13.27 19.17 7.62
C ALA A 320 13.15 18.49 6.25
N GLU A 321 12.49 17.33 6.17
CA GLU A 321 12.22 16.64 4.91
C GLU A 321 11.18 17.39 4.04
N ILE A 322 10.19 18.06 4.65
CA ILE A 322 9.23 18.92 3.95
C ILE A 322 9.91 20.18 3.40
N ASP A 323 10.76 20.84 4.18
CA ASP A 323 11.52 22.03 3.74
C ASP A 323 12.42 21.67 2.56
N LYS A 324 13.07 20.50 2.62
CA LYS A 324 13.85 19.95 1.51
C LYS A 324 12.97 19.68 0.29
N LEU A 325 11.78 19.10 0.47
CA LEU A 325 10.83 18.87 -0.62
C LEU A 325 10.39 20.20 -1.27
N ILE A 326 10.06 21.21 -0.49
CA ILE A 326 9.66 22.54 -0.99
C ILE A 326 10.81 23.12 -1.83
N GLY A 327 12.03 23.11 -1.31
CA GLY A 327 13.20 23.62 -2.05
C GLY A 327 13.57 22.83 -3.31
N LEU A 328 13.05 21.62 -3.49
CA LEU A 328 13.20 20.83 -4.74
C LEU A 328 12.08 21.10 -5.75
N LEU A 329 10.96 21.66 -5.32
CA LEU A 329 9.80 21.97 -6.17
C LEU A 329 9.81 23.43 -6.68
N ASP A 330 10.57 24.31 -6.02
CA ASP A 330 10.80 25.71 -6.42
C ASP A 330 11.82 25.84 -7.57
#